data_AF-A0A3A3H5W6-F1
#
_entry.id   AF-A0A3A3H5W6-F1
#
_cell.length_a   1.000
_cell.length_b   1.000
_cell.length_c   1.000
_cell.angle_alpha   90.00
_cell.angle_beta   90.00
_cell.angle_gamma   90.00
#
_symmetry.space_group_name_H-M   'P 1'
#
loop_
_entity.id
_entity.type
_entity.pdbx_description
1 polymer ?
#
loop_
_entity_poly.entity_id
_entity_poly.type
_entity_poly.pdbx_seq_one_letter_code
_entity_poly.pdbx_strand_id
1 'polypeptide(L)'
;MTRRRPRAVALDHPKRGRVIINDNAPLHEGKLANVLDDGLTSGDWLEMLNSRVLFFVAGKPLRQLIGSVMNRGTAKDILELDTERLAQAYGDYMEIVPINSGNTNYNAVRRGYATFAALPETDYQVWRHRRAKCTPDSIKEVAIRGSIPDISDFVLKVIEGTAGHD
;
A
#
# COMPACT_ATOMS: atom_id res chain seq x y z
N MET A 1 3.06 8.56 -12.82
CA MET A 1 4.52 8.62 -12.54
C MET A 1 5.08 7.21 -12.69
N THR A 2 6.04 7.00 -13.59
CA THR A 2 6.47 5.64 -14.04
C THR A 2 7.88 5.27 -13.59
N ARG A 3 8.50 6.07 -12.71
CA ARG A 3 9.88 5.88 -12.24
C ARG A 3 9.93 5.66 -10.73
N ARG A 4 10.86 4.81 -10.31
CA ARG A 4 11.16 4.58 -8.89
C ARG A 4 11.64 5.88 -8.21
N ARG A 5 11.10 6.15 -7.03
CA ARG A 5 11.54 7.16 -6.05
C ARG A 5 12.42 6.47 -5.00
N PRO A 6 13.77 6.51 -5.13
CA PRO A 6 14.65 5.85 -4.17
C PRO A 6 14.71 6.55 -2.80
N ARG A 7 14.19 7.77 -2.69
CA ARG A 7 14.16 8.59 -1.48
C ARG A 7 12.86 9.39 -1.41
N ALA A 8 12.47 9.73 -0.19
CA ALA A 8 11.29 10.52 0.06
C ALA A 8 11.51 11.95 -0.49
N VAL A 9 10.42 12.59 -0.90
CA VAL A 9 10.47 13.92 -1.50
C VAL A 9 9.66 14.87 -0.62
N ALA A 10 10.30 15.90 -0.09
CA ALA A 10 9.61 16.97 0.60
C ALA A 10 8.98 17.93 -0.42
N LEU A 11 7.70 18.26 -0.20
CA LEU A 11 7.00 19.33 -0.89
C LEU A 11 6.66 20.41 0.13
N ASP A 12 7.02 21.65 -0.21
CA ASP A 12 6.74 22.82 0.61
C ASP A 12 5.62 23.64 -0.06
N HIS A 13 4.59 24.00 0.70
CA HIS A 13 3.49 24.84 0.23
C HIS A 13 3.31 26.06 1.15
N PRO A 14 3.28 27.29 0.60
CA PRO A 14 3.35 28.52 1.38
C PRO A 14 2.20 28.68 2.41
N LYS A 15 1.05 28.04 2.17
CA LYS A 15 -0.11 28.08 3.08
C LYS A 15 -0.40 26.76 3.81
N ARG A 16 0.16 25.64 3.35
CA ARG A 16 -0.23 24.29 3.81
C ARG A 16 0.92 23.58 4.53
N GLY A 17 2.05 24.25 4.70
CA GLY A 17 3.23 23.70 5.33
C GLY A 17 3.95 22.71 4.43
N ARG A 18 4.66 21.77 5.08
CA ARG A 18 5.47 20.75 4.42
C ARG A 18 4.74 19.41 4.43
N VAL A 19 4.79 18.69 3.31
CA VAL A 19 4.38 17.29 3.22
C VAL A 19 5.53 16.45 2.66
N ILE A 20 5.66 15.22 3.14
CA ILE A 20 6.65 14.26 2.65
C ILE A 20 5.95 13.21 1.79
N ILE A 21 6.30 13.16 0.51
CA ILE A 21 5.94 12.04 -0.36
C ILE A 21 6.87 10.87 -0.05
N ASN A 22 6.29 9.73 0.33
CA ASN A 22 7.04 8.50 0.62
C ASN A 22 7.84 8.02 -0.61
N ASP A 23 9.00 7.42 -0.34
CA ASP A 23 9.77 6.67 -1.31
C ASP A 23 9.11 5.33 -1.67
N ASN A 24 9.66 4.69 -2.70
CA ASN A 24 9.46 3.27 -2.96
C ASN A 24 10.83 2.57 -3.03
N ALA A 25 11.73 2.94 -2.11
CA ALA A 25 13.07 2.36 -2.01
C ALA A 25 13.05 0.81 -1.88
N PRO A 26 12.09 0.16 -1.22
CA PRO A 26 12.01 -1.30 -1.18
C PRO A 26 11.66 -1.98 -2.52
N LEU A 27 11.26 -1.22 -3.54
CA LEU A 27 10.93 -1.74 -4.86
C LEU A 27 12.18 -1.80 -5.74
N HIS A 28 12.81 -2.97 -5.85
CA HIS A 28 13.92 -3.20 -6.78
C HIS A 28 13.39 -3.54 -8.18
N GLU A 29 13.60 -2.66 -9.16
CA GLU A 29 13.06 -2.78 -10.54
C GLU A 29 13.51 -4.07 -11.24
N GLY A 30 14.77 -4.47 -11.10
CA GLY A 30 15.25 -5.75 -11.68
C GLY A 30 14.59 -7.00 -11.08
N LYS A 31 14.15 -6.94 -9.82
CA LYS A 31 13.41 -8.05 -9.20
C LYS A 31 11.95 -8.01 -9.58
N LEU A 32 11.39 -6.80 -9.66
CA LEU A 32 10.04 -6.54 -10.11
C LEU A 32 9.82 -7.10 -11.51
N ALA A 33 10.70 -6.80 -12.46
CA ALA A 33 10.62 -7.26 -13.85
C ALA A 33 10.49 -8.79 -13.98
N ASN A 34 11.10 -9.57 -13.07
CA ASN A 34 11.06 -11.04 -13.08
C ASN A 34 9.76 -11.64 -12.52
N VAL A 35 8.97 -10.84 -11.82
CA VAL A 35 7.75 -11.29 -11.13
C VAL A 35 6.49 -10.62 -11.64
N LEU A 36 6.59 -9.87 -12.74
CA LEU A 36 5.43 -9.29 -13.40
C LEU A 36 4.70 -10.35 -14.25
N ASP A 37 3.39 -10.25 -14.21
CA ASP A 37 2.41 -11.02 -14.97
C ASP A 37 1.77 -10.08 -16.01
N ASP A 38 0.87 -10.61 -16.84
CA ASP A 38 0.00 -9.83 -17.73
C ASP A 38 0.73 -8.94 -18.76
N GLY A 39 2.01 -9.21 -19.03
CA GLY A 39 2.84 -8.41 -19.93
C GLY A 39 3.23 -7.04 -19.38
N LEU A 40 3.04 -6.80 -18.07
CA LEU A 40 3.37 -5.53 -17.44
C LEU A 40 4.88 -5.25 -17.46
N THR A 41 5.24 -3.99 -17.66
CA THR A 41 6.57 -3.47 -17.40
C THR A 41 6.68 -2.94 -15.96
N SER A 42 7.91 -2.70 -15.50
CA SER A 42 8.12 -2.04 -14.19
C SER A 42 7.50 -0.64 -14.14
N GLY A 43 7.45 0.07 -15.27
CA GLY A 43 6.82 1.38 -15.38
C GLY A 43 5.31 1.31 -15.19
N ASP A 44 4.66 0.32 -15.79
CA ASP A 44 3.21 0.09 -15.66
C ASP A 44 2.85 -0.24 -14.21
N TRP A 45 3.65 -1.09 -13.55
CA TRP A 45 3.46 -1.39 -12.13
C TRP A 45 3.58 -0.13 -11.25
N LEU A 46 4.60 0.70 -11.50
CA LEU A 46 4.80 1.96 -10.78
C LEU A 46 3.64 2.94 -11.03
N GLU A 47 3.10 2.96 -12.24
CA GLU A 47 1.91 3.75 -12.55
C GLU A 47 0.69 3.25 -11.76
N MET A 48 0.48 1.93 -11.72
CA MET A 48 -0.58 1.32 -10.91
C MET A 48 -0.44 1.68 -9.42
N LEU A 49 0.77 1.64 -8.86
CA LEU A 49 0.99 2.05 -7.46
C LEU A 49 0.66 3.53 -7.25
N ASN A 50 1.09 4.40 -8.17
CA ASN A 50 0.92 5.84 -8.03
C ASN A 50 -0.49 6.33 -8.34
N SER A 51 -1.34 5.49 -8.95
CA SER A 51 -2.76 5.78 -9.18
C SER A 51 -3.66 5.39 -7.99
N ARG A 52 -3.07 5.05 -6.83
CA ARG A 52 -3.77 4.50 -5.67
C ARG A 52 -3.33 5.16 -4.37
N VAL A 53 -4.26 5.27 -3.44
CA VAL A 53 -3.97 5.45 -2.02
C VAL A 53 -3.87 4.06 -1.38
N LEU A 54 -2.76 3.76 -0.73
CA LEU A 54 -2.45 2.45 -0.15
C LEU A 54 -2.51 2.51 1.37
N PHE A 55 -3.26 1.58 1.96
CA PHE A 55 -3.43 1.43 3.40
C PHE A 55 -2.89 0.08 3.84
N PHE A 56 -2.31 0.02 5.03
CA PHE A 56 -2.01 -1.25 5.70
C PHE A 56 -3.18 -1.64 6.57
N VAL A 57 -3.56 -2.93 6.54
CA VAL A 57 -4.51 -3.43 7.53
C VAL A 57 -3.89 -3.34 8.93
N ALA A 58 -4.74 -3.03 9.92
CA ALA A 58 -4.32 -2.99 11.31
C ALA A 58 -3.71 -4.33 11.75
N GLY A 59 -2.78 -4.27 12.70
CA GLY A 59 -2.14 -5.45 13.27
C GLY A 59 -0.76 -5.73 12.69
N LYS A 60 -0.51 -6.99 12.28
CA LYS A 60 0.83 -7.46 11.92
C LYS A 60 1.45 -6.70 10.73
N PRO A 61 0.74 -6.46 9.60
CA PRO A 61 1.33 -5.74 8.46
C PRO A 61 1.77 -4.31 8.81
N LEU A 62 0.92 -3.56 9.51
CA LEU A 62 1.25 -2.21 9.99
C LEU A 62 2.45 -2.22 10.95
N ARG A 63 2.47 -3.11 11.94
CA ARG A 63 3.61 -3.22 12.89
C ARG A 63 4.92 -3.55 12.19
N GLN A 64 4.88 -4.42 11.18
CA GLN A 64 6.06 -4.74 10.37
C GLN A 64 6.57 -3.56 9.55
N LEU A 65 5.65 -2.74 9.01
CA LEU A 65 6.03 -1.50 8.33
C LEU A 65 6.73 -0.54 9.30
N ILE A 66 6.07 -0.21 10.40
CA ILE A 66 6.58 0.76 11.38
C ILE A 66 7.92 0.30 11.96
N GLY A 67 8.04 -0.98 12.35
CA GLY A 67 9.25 -1.55 12.91
C GLY A 67 10.38 -1.83 11.88
N SER A 68 10.18 -1.51 10.61
CA SER A 68 11.19 -1.79 9.59
C SER A 68 12.45 -0.94 9.78
N VAL A 69 13.60 -1.50 9.42
CA VAL A 69 14.90 -0.80 9.45
C VAL A 69 14.83 0.55 8.73
N MET A 70 14.12 0.59 7.60
CA MET A 70 13.98 1.78 6.76
C MET A 70 13.18 2.90 7.42
N ASN A 71 12.34 2.57 8.41
CA ASN A 71 11.53 3.54 9.13
C ASN A 71 12.14 3.93 10.50
N ARG A 72 13.30 3.35 10.87
CA ARG A 72 14.00 3.71 12.11
C ARG A 72 14.37 5.18 12.16
N GLY A 73 14.12 5.82 13.30
CA GLY A 73 14.44 7.23 13.53
C GLY A 73 13.57 8.23 12.74
N THR A 74 12.51 7.77 12.08
CA THR A 74 11.56 8.65 11.36
C THR A 74 10.21 8.58 12.07
N ALA A 75 9.81 9.67 12.71
CA ALA A 75 8.44 9.83 13.20
C ALA A 75 7.48 9.92 12.01
N LYS A 76 6.36 9.20 12.07
CA LYS A 76 5.30 9.23 11.07
C LYS A 76 3.95 9.38 11.74
N ASP A 77 3.09 10.20 11.18
CA ASP A 77 1.68 10.23 11.58
C ASP A 77 0.96 9.02 10.96
N ILE A 78 0.39 8.19 11.80
CA ILE A 78 -0.45 7.06 11.41
C ILE A 78 -1.90 7.47 11.61
N LEU A 79 -2.62 7.56 10.50
CA LEU A 79 -4.05 7.84 10.50
C LEU A 79 -4.78 6.50 10.57
N GLU A 80 -5.43 6.22 11.70
CA GLU A 80 -6.34 5.08 11.80
C GLU A 80 -7.71 5.50 11.26
N LEU A 81 -8.25 4.73 10.31
CA LEU A 81 -9.46 5.09 9.57
C LEU A 81 -10.62 4.15 9.88
N ASP A 82 -11.84 4.71 9.84
CA ASP A 82 -13.08 3.95 9.84
C ASP A 82 -13.22 3.22 8.50
N THR A 83 -12.90 1.92 8.50
CA THR A 83 -12.90 1.10 7.29
C THR A 83 -14.31 0.92 6.74
N GLU A 84 -15.33 0.86 7.60
CA GLU A 84 -16.72 0.68 7.17
C GLU A 84 -17.21 1.93 6.44
N ARG A 85 -17.05 3.12 7.05
CA ARG A 85 -17.43 4.38 6.40
C ARG A 85 -16.64 4.62 5.12
N LEU A 86 -15.35 4.28 5.11
CA LEU A 86 -14.52 4.39 3.90
C LEU A 86 -14.99 3.44 2.80
N ALA A 87 -15.38 2.21 3.13
CA ALA A 87 -15.92 1.24 2.17
C ALA A 87 -17.31 1.65 1.65
N GLN A 88 -18.16 2.26 2.48
CA GLN A 88 -19.44 2.81 2.04
C GLN A 88 -19.26 3.96 1.04
N ALA A 89 -18.25 4.82 1.23
CA ALA A 89 -17.99 5.97 0.36
C ALA A 89 -17.19 5.62 -0.91
N TYR A 90 -16.22 4.69 -0.81
CA TYR A 90 -15.24 4.41 -1.87
C TYR A 90 -15.22 2.94 -2.32
N GLY A 91 -16.20 2.12 -1.94
CA GLY A 91 -16.24 0.68 -2.19
C GLY A 91 -16.04 0.28 -3.66
N ASP A 92 -16.63 1.05 -4.58
CA ASP A 92 -16.51 0.84 -6.03
C ASP A 92 -15.08 1.01 -6.57
N TYR A 93 -14.22 1.70 -5.81
CA TYR A 93 -12.82 1.96 -6.13
C TYR A 93 -11.86 1.22 -5.20
N MET A 94 -12.39 0.48 -4.23
CA MET A 94 -11.62 -0.21 -3.21
C MET A 94 -11.11 -1.56 -3.74
N GLU A 95 -9.87 -1.90 -3.40
CA GLU A 95 -9.23 -3.14 -3.80
C GLU A 95 -8.54 -3.79 -2.60
N ILE A 96 -8.54 -5.13 -2.56
CA ILE A 96 -7.83 -5.92 -1.54
C ILE A 96 -6.55 -6.52 -2.12
N VAL A 97 -5.47 -6.46 -1.33
CA VAL A 97 -4.12 -6.79 -1.79
C VAL A 97 -3.44 -7.77 -0.81
N PRO A 98 -2.91 -8.91 -1.28
CA PRO A 98 -2.37 -9.97 -0.40
C PRO A 98 -0.90 -9.76 0.01
N ILE A 99 -0.28 -8.68 -0.47
CA ILE A 99 1.17 -8.45 -0.42
C ILE A 99 1.45 -6.99 -0.09
N ASN A 100 2.69 -6.69 0.32
CA ASN A 100 3.16 -5.31 0.28
C ASN A 100 3.48 -4.94 -1.18
N SER A 101 2.61 -4.14 -1.80
CA SER A 101 2.65 -3.86 -3.24
C SER A 101 3.88 -3.03 -3.64
N GLY A 102 4.42 -2.23 -2.72
CA GLY A 102 5.60 -1.37 -2.90
C GLY A 102 6.95 -2.01 -2.56
N ASN A 103 7.00 -3.31 -2.23
CA ASN A 103 8.22 -3.96 -1.77
C ASN A 103 8.54 -5.23 -2.55
N THR A 104 9.71 -5.29 -3.21
CA THR A 104 10.23 -6.50 -3.89
C THR A 104 11.53 -7.00 -3.27
N ASN A 105 11.86 -6.58 -2.04
CA ASN A 105 12.98 -7.15 -1.29
C ASN A 105 12.74 -8.63 -0.98
N TYR A 106 13.85 -9.36 -0.78
CA TYR A 106 13.86 -10.81 -0.56
C TYR A 106 13.23 -11.60 -1.72
N ASN A 107 12.28 -12.49 -1.42
CA ASN A 107 11.55 -13.33 -2.35
C ASN A 107 10.34 -12.55 -2.88
N ALA A 108 10.55 -11.87 -4.01
CA ALA A 108 9.48 -11.16 -4.69
C ALA A 108 8.44 -12.16 -5.20
N VAL A 109 7.20 -11.98 -4.75
CA VAL A 109 6.02 -12.74 -5.20
C VAL A 109 5.50 -12.19 -6.54
N ARG A 110 4.79 -13.04 -7.29
CA ARG A 110 4.14 -12.71 -8.58
C ARG A 110 3.18 -11.53 -8.45
N ARG A 111 3.13 -10.66 -9.46
CA ARG A 111 2.39 -9.39 -9.46
C ARG A 111 1.78 -9.10 -10.82
N GLY A 112 0.52 -8.71 -10.83
CA GLY A 112 -0.22 -8.41 -12.06
C GLY A 112 -1.47 -7.59 -11.75
N TYR A 113 -2.37 -7.47 -12.72
CA TYR A 113 -3.66 -6.84 -12.49
C TYR A 113 -4.42 -7.50 -11.33
N ALA A 114 -4.36 -8.84 -11.26
CA ALA A 114 -5.00 -9.62 -10.20
C ALA A 114 -4.39 -9.43 -8.80
N THR A 115 -3.29 -8.68 -8.65
CA THR A 115 -2.76 -8.31 -7.33
C THR A 115 -3.68 -7.32 -6.62
N PHE A 116 -4.33 -6.45 -7.38
CA PHE A 116 -5.32 -5.49 -6.89
C PHE A 116 -6.72 -6.03 -7.21
N ALA A 117 -7.30 -6.79 -6.29
CA ALA A 117 -8.60 -7.39 -6.51
C ALA A 117 -9.70 -6.40 -6.11
N ALA A 118 -10.51 -5.95 -7.08
CA ALA A 118 -11.60 -5.02 -6.85
C ALA A 118 -12.61 -5.59 -5.84
N LEU A 119 -12.87 -4.86 -4.77
CA LEU A 119 -13.74 -5.31 -3.68
C LEU A 119 -15.16 -5.70 -4.16
N PRO A 120 -15.84 -4.93 -5.04
CA PRO A 120 -17.20 -5.27 -5.48
C PRO A 120 -17.29 -6.57 -6.28
N GLU A 121 -16.21 -6.92 -6.98
CA GLU A 121 -16.17 -8.07 -7.90
C GLU A 121 -15.52 -9.31 -7.26
N THR A 122 -15.05 -9.18 -6.02
CA THR A 122 -14.24 -10.20 -5.38
C THR A 122 -15.06 -11.02 -4.39
N ASP A 123 -15.27 -12.29 -4.70
CA ASP A 123 -15.60 -13.28 -3.68
C ASP A 123 -14.38 -13.50 -2.79
N TYR A 124 -14.47 -13.09 -1.52
CA TYR A 124 -13.37 -13.17 -0.58
C TYR A 124 -12.95 -14.62 -0.28
N GLN A 125 -13.89 -15.58 -0.21
CA GLN A 125 -13.57 -16.98 0.06
C GLN A 125 -12.85 -17.62 -1.12
N VAL A 126 -13.22 -17.27 -2.35
CA VAL A 126 -12.48 -17.70 -3.54
C VAL A 126 -11.10 -17.02 -3.57
N TRP A 127 -11.05 -15.71 -3.36
CA TRP A 127 -9.82 -14.92 -3.42
C TRP A 127 -8.74 -15.41 -2.45
N ARG A 128 -9.12 -15.71 -1.21
CA ARG A 128 -8.17 -16.13 -0.17
C ARG A 128 -7.56 -17.51 -0.42
N HIS A 129 -8.17 -18.33 -1.28
CA HIS A 129 -7.62 -19.65 -1.64
C HIS A 129 -6.90 -19.66 -3.00
N ARG A 130 -7.10 -18.63 -3.83
CA ARG A 130 -6.64 -18.60 -5.23
C ARG A 130 -5.12 -18.80 -5.42
N ARG A 131 -4.29 -18.23 -4.54
CA ARG A 131 -2.81 -18.29 -4.64
C ARG A 131 -2.17 -19.14 -3.54
N ALA A 132 -2.98 -19.68 -2.64
CA ALA A 132 -2.53 -20.47 -1.52
C ALA A 132 -2.05 -21.85 -1.98
N LYS A 133 -0.78 -22.17 -1.76
CA LYS A 133 -0.28 -23.56 -1.88
C LYS A 133 -0.46 -24.36 -0.58
N CYS A 134 -0.35 -23.70 0.57
CA CYS A 134 -0.44 -24.32 1.90
C CYS A 134 -1.23 -23.49 2.92
N THR A 135 -1.19 -22.16 2.82
CA THR A 135 -1.91 -21.25 3.73
C THR A 135 -2.73 -20.25 2.93
N PRO A 136 -4.02 -20.03 3.28
CA PRO A 136 -4.85 -19.01 2.65
C PRO A 136 -4.19 -17.63 2.69
N ASP A 137 -4.41 -16.83 1.65
CA ASP A 137 -4.03 -15.43 1.64
C ASP A 137 -4.80 -14.66 2.72
N SER A 138 -4.14 -13.64 3.26
CA SER A 138 -4.75 -12.62 4.07
C SER A 138 -4.58 -11.26 3.39
N ILE A 139 -5.54 -10.37 3.61
CA ILE A 139 -5.42 -8.97 3.18
C ILE A 139 -4.26 -8.34 3.97
N LYS A 140 -3.29 -7.78 3.25
CA LYS A 140 -2.15 -7.07 3.86
C LYS A 140 -2.23 -5.58 3.61
N GLU A 141 -2.68 -5.21 2.42
CA GLU A 141 -2.98 -3.84 2.05
C GLU A 141 -4.42 -3.74 1.52
N VAL A 142 -5.01 -2.57 1.72
CA VAL A 142 -6.22 -2.12 1.04
C VAL A 142 -5.80 -0.94 0.17
N ALA A 143 -6.32 -0.87 -1.05
CA ALA A 143 -6.07 0.25 -1.94
C ALA A 143 -7.37 0.93 -2.33
N ILE A 144 -7.31 2.24 -2.58
CA ILE A 144 -8.37 2.98 -3.25
C ILE A 144 -7.77 3.57 -4.53
N ARG A 145 -8.36 3.24 -5.68
CA ARG A 145 -7.96 3.81 -6.97
C ARG A 145 -8.39 5.28 -7.03
N GLY A 146 -7.46 6.16 -7.40
CA GLY A 146 -7.67 7.61 -7.47
C GLY A 146 -7.20 8.34 -6.20
N SER A 147 -8.05 9.21 -5.67
CA SER A 147 -7.74 10.10 -4.54
C SER A 147 -8.90 10.15 -3.55
N ILE A 148 -8.59 10.48 -2.29
CA ILE A 148 -9.58 10.63 -1.21
C ILE A 148 -9.43 12.06 -0.66
N PRO A 149 -10.05 13.07 -1.30
CA PRO A 149 -9.87 14.48 -0.93
C PRO A 149 -10.42 14.82 0.46
N ASP A 150 -11.38 14.04 0.95
CA ASP A 150 -12.10 14.16 2.22
C ASP A 150 -11.60 13.14 3.28
N ILE A 151 -10.34 12.68 3.16
CA ILE A 151 -9.79 11.62 4.03
C ILE A 151 -9.95 11.90 5.54
N SER A 152 -9.97 13.19 5.93
CA SER A 152 -10.16 13.61 7.32
C SER A 152 -11.46 13.11 7.94
N ASP A 153 -12.51 12.94 7.14
CA ASP A 153 -13.85 12.60 7.62
C ASP A 153 -13.96 11.13 8.07
N PHE A 154 -12.96 10.33 7.69
CA PHE A 154 -12.82 8.92 8.03
C PHE A 154 -11.78 8.66 9.12
N VAL A 155 -11.03 9.67 9.58
CA VAL A 155 -10.00 9.49 10.61
C VAL A 155 -10.66 9.26 11.97
N LEU A 156 -10.37 8.11 12.59
CA LEU A 156 -10.76 7.80 13.96
C LEU A 156 -9.78 8.40 14.97
N LYS A 157 -8.49 8.34 14.67
CA LYS A 157 -7.41 8.93 15.48
C LYS A 157 -6.11 9.03 14.69
N VAL A 158 -5.22 9.87 15.18
CA VAL A 158 -3.84 10.00 14.72
C VAL A 158 -2.91 9.45 15.80
N ILE A 159 -2.00 8.57 15.41
CA ILE A 159 -1.02 7.93 16.30
C ILE A 159 0.38 8.31 15.79
N GLU A 160 1.27 8.67 16.70
CA GLU A 160 2.68 8.81 16.36
C GLU A 160 3.31 7.42 16.18
N GLY A 161 3.75 7.13 14.96
CA GLY A 161 4.49 5.93 14.61
C GLY A 161 5.97 6.15 14.80
N THR A 162 6.51 5.74 15.94
CA THR A 162 7.96 5.67 16.16
C THR A 162 8.45 4.23 15.99
N ALA A 163 9.45 4.06 15.13
CA ALA A 163 10.17 2.81 15.02
C ALA A 163 11.11 2.62 16.23
N GLY A 164 10.59 1.95 17.26
CA GLY A 164 11.31 1.55 18.47
C GLY A 164 10.79 2.28 19.71
N HIS A 165 10.11 1.54 20.58
CA HIS A 165 10.24 1.42 22.04
C HIS A 165 9.18 0.39 22.48
N ASP A 166 9.58 -0.88 22.48
CA ASP A 166 9.20 -1.89 23.48
C ASP A 166 10.51 -2.60 23.86
#